data_AF-A0A0C9RHB4-F1
#
_entry.id   AF-A0A0C9RHB4-F1
#
_cell.length_a   1.000
_cell.length_b   1.000
_cell.length_c   1.000
_cell.angle_alpha   90.00
_cell.angle_beta   90.00
_cell.angle_gamma   90.00
#
_symmetry.space_group_name_H-M   'P 1'
#
loop_
_entity.id
_entity.type
_entity.pdbx_description
1 polymer ?
#
loop_
_entity_poly.entity_id
_entity_poly.type
_entity_poly.pdbx_seq_one_letter_code
_entity_poly.pdbx_strand_id
1 'polypeptide(L)'
;MNFFCKRWRDVSHLSWEDTKFLNFTTSVQKSTDLYRLPSELRTNRVIGRILKKCGHYLRRLRLGYPCQFDILQIVEKHCDNLIRLEVNFYDRKDCVKYFPRIEKLKYYQMGALRFFPREALQVLPSESLTEIHLWTYTTDTLGYALGSLPRIASTTF
;
A
#
# COMPACT_ATOMS: atom_id res chain seq x y z
N MET A 1 -32.61 -4.97 13.77
CA MET A 1 -32.99 -6.00 12.77
C MET A 1 -32.21 -5.70 11.49
N ASN A 2 -31.04 -6.33 11.28
CA ASN A 2 -30.07 -5.92 10.26
C ASN A 2 -30.20 -6.78 8.98
N PHE A 3 -30.98 -6.30 8.00
CA PHE A 3 -31.13 -6.93 6.67
C PHE A 3 -29.98 -6.62 5.69
N PHE A 4 -28.90 -5.98 6.11
CA PHE A 4 -27.75 -5.62 5.25
C PHE A 4 -26.70 -6.72 5.06
N CYS A 5 -26.86 -7.94 5.61
CA CYS A 5 -25.73 -8.83 5.82
C CYS A 5 -25.45 -9.94 4.77
N LYS A 6 -26.38 -10.26 3.85
CA LYS A 6 -26.18 -11.35 2.86
C LYS A 6 -25.98 -10.84 1.43
N ARG A 7 -26.96 -10.13 0.86
CA ARG A 7 -26.86 -9.59 -0.51
C ARG A 7 -25.68 -8.65 -0.75
N TRP A 8 -25.37 -7.75 0.20
CA TRP A 8 -24.20 -6.88 0.07
C TRP A 8 -22.88 -7.64 0.22
N ARG A 9 -22.89 -8.71 1.02
CA ARG A 9 -21.74 -9.61 1.10
C ARG A 9 -21.51 -10.22 -0.28
N ASP A 10 -22.54 -10.82 -0.88
CA ASP A 10 -22.46 -11.51 -2.18
C ASP A 10 -22.19 -10.56 -3.37
N VAL A 11 -22.80 -9.38 -3.40
CA VAL A 11 -22.49 -8.35 -4.42
C VAL A 11 -21.08 -7.77 -4.23
N SER A 12 -20.61 -7.63 -2.98
CA SER A 12 -19.20 -7.31 -2.73
C SER A 12 -18.26 -8.46 -3.07
N HIS A 13 -18.72 -9.72 -3.15
CA HIS A 13 -17.88 -10.85 -3.55
C HIS A 13 -17.55 -10.76 -5.04
N LEU A 14 -18.55 -10.52 -5.89
CA LEU A 14 -18.39 -10.43 -7.35
C LEU A 14 -17.73 -9.12 -7.80
N SER A 15 -17.88 -8.02 -7.07
CA SER A 15 -17.38 -6.70 -7.51
C SER A 15 -15.86 -6.56 -7.56
N TRP A 16 -15.10 -7.52 -7.01
CA TRP A 16 -13.65 -7.45 -6.95
C TRP A 16 -12.93 -8.53 -7.76
N GLU A 17 -13.64 -9.54 -8.27
CA GLU A 17 -13.01 -10.75 -8.81
C GLU A 17 -12.05 -10.50 -9.97
N ASP A 18 -12.21 -9.43 -10.76
CA ASP A 18 -11.30 -9.09 -11.87
C ASP A 18 -10.72 -7.66 -11.77
N THR A 19 -10.68 -7.11 -10.57
CA THR A 19 -10.25 -5.72 -10.39
C THR A 19 -8.77 -5.56 -10.66
N LYS A 20 -8.43 -4.75 -11.68
CA LYS A 20 -7.04 -4.45 -12.08
C LYS A 20 -6.43 -3.28 -11.31
N PHE A 21 -7.25 -2.42 -10.73
CA PHE A 21 -6.83 -1.17 -10.09
C PHE A 21 -7.56 -0.98 -8.77
N LEU A 22 -6.81 -0.78 -7.69
CA LEU A 22 -7.38 -0.43 -6.39
C LEU A 22 -6.67 0.77 -5.77
N ASN A 23 -7.46 1.64 -5.17
CA ASN A 23 -7.03 2.81 -4.44
C ASN A 23 -7.67 2.83 -3.05
N PHE A 24 -6.90 2.47 -2.01
CA PHE A 24 -7.32 2.52 -0.61
C PHE A 24 -6.64 3.67 0.14
N THR A 25 -6.74 4.89 -0.39
CA THR A 25 -6.23 6.11 0.25
C THR A 25 -7.38 7.00 0.72
N THR A 26 -7.15 7.84 1.73
CA THR A 26 -8.13 8.85 2.21
C THR A 26 -8.05 10.18 1.47
N SER A 27 -7.44 10.23 0.28
CA SER A 27 -7.30 11.49 -0.45
C SER A 27 -8.67 12.02 -0.91
N VAL A 28 -8.98 13.26 -0.53
CA VAL A 28 -10.22 13.97 -0.92
C VAL A 28 -10.23 14.31 -2.42
N GLN A 29 -9.05 14.35 -3.06
CA GLN A 29 -8.90 14.81 -4.44
C GLN A 29 -8.99 13.71 -5.50
N LYS A 30 -9.05 12.42 -5.11
CA LYS A 30 -9.10 11.29 -6.05
C LYS A 30 -10.22 10.32 -5.66
N SER A 31 -10.90 9.78 -6.66
CA SER A 31 -11.80 8.64 -6.45
C SER A 31 -11.03 7.51 -5.76
N THR A 32 -11.53 7.08 -4.60
CA THR A 32 -10.92 6.04 -3.77
C THR A 32 -11.93 4.91 -3.57
N ASP A 33 -11.45 3.67 -3.73
CA ASP A 33 -12.22 2.46 -3.49
C ASP A 33 -12.50 2.26 -1.99
N LEU A 34 -11.77 2.97 -1.12
CA LEU A 34 -12.00 2.97 0.32
C LEU A 34 -13.42 3.44 0.69
N TYR A 35 -13.94 4.46 -0.02
CA TYR A 35 -15.27 5.01 0.27
C TYR A 35 -16.41 4.16 -0.28
N ARG A 36 -16.11 3.15 -1.11
CA ARG A 36 -17.09 2.11 -1.49
C ARG A 36 -17.39 1.16 -0.33
N LEU A 37 -16.52 1.14 0.70
CA LEU A 37 -16.73 0.36 1.90
C LEU A 37 -17.51 1.18 2.95
N PRO A 38 -18.46 0.56 3.67
CA PRO A 38 -19.01 1.10 4.91
C PRO A 38 -17.89 1.51 5.88
N SER A 39 -18.10 2.56 6.65
CA SER A 39 -17.11 3.13 7.59
C SER A 39 -16.48 2.07 8.49
N GLU A 40 -17.30 1.15 9.01
CA GLU A 40 -16.89 0.11 9.96
C GLU A 40 -15.99 -0.95 9.30
N LEU A 41 -16.01 -1.02 7.97
CA LEU A 41 -15.25 -1.99 7.18
C LEU A 41 -13.96 -1.39 6.59
N ARG A 42 -13.70 -0.10 6.79
CA ARG A 42 -12.46 0.57 6.38
C ARG A 42 -11.34 0.24 7.36
N THR A 43 -10.91 -1.02 7.34
CA THR A 43 -9.86 -1.53 8.22
C THR A 43 -8.82 -2.30 7.43
N ASN A 44 -7.58 -2.28 7.92
CA ASN A 44 -6.46 -3.03 7.33
C ASN A 44 -6.80 -4.51 7.09
N ARG A 45 -7.51 -5.14 8.04
CA ARG A 45 -7.95 -6.54 7.95
C ARG A 45 -8.92 -6.80 6.79
N VAL A 46 -9.93 -5.94 6.61
CA VAL A 46 -10.91 -6.10 5.54
C VAL A 46 -10.27 -5.85 4.18
N ILE A 47 -9.44 -4.81 4.07
CA ILE A 47 -8.69 -4.51 2.85
C ILE A 47 -7.77 -5.69 2.48
N GLY A 48 -7.07 -6.27 3.47
CA GLY A 48 -6.29 -7.49 3.28
C GLY A 48 -7.12 -8.67 2.74
N ARG A 49 -8.37 -8.84 3.17
CA ARG A 49 -9.27 -9.86 2.60
C ARG A 49 -9.66 -9.56 1.15
N ILE A 50 -9.83 -8.29 0.79
CA ILE A 50 -10.11 -7.89 -0.61
C ILE A 50 -8.90 -8.21 -1.47
N LEU A 51 -7.69 -7.84 -1.04
CA LEU A 51 -6.45 -8.13 -1.76
C LEU A 51 -6.22 -9.64 -1.94
N LYS A 52 -6.55 -10.46 -0.94
CA LYS A 52 -6.48 -11.94 -1.06
C LYS A 52 -7.37 -12.51 -2.16
N LYS A 53 -8.48 -11.85 -2.47
CA LYS A 53 -9.43 -12.31 -3.49
C LYS A 53 -9.04 -11.86 -4.89
N CYS A 54 -8.72 -10.57 -5.03
CA CYS A 54 -8.48 -9.94 -6.34
C CYS A 54 -7.00 -9.79 -6.70
N GLY A 55 -6.09 -10.12 -5.78
CA GLY A 55 -4.67 -9.80 -5.88
C GLY A 55 -4.03 -10.29 -7.17
N HIS A 56 -4.40 -11.50 -7.61
CA HIS A 56 -3.88 -12.08 -8.85
C HIS A 56 -4.18 -11.24 -10.09
N TYR A 57 -5.28 -10.47 -10.10
CA TYR A 57 -5.67 -9.62 -11.22
C TYR A 57 -5.15 -8.18 -11.09
N LEU A 58 -4.70 -7.78 -9.90
CA LEU A 58 -4.26 -6.42 -9.64
C LEU A 58 -2.99 -6.08 -10.42
N ARG A 59 -3.05 -4.96 -11.14
CA ARG A 59 -1.92 -4.35 -11.85
C ARG A 59 -1.45 -3.08 -11.15
N ARG A 60 -2.35 -2.32 -10.52
CA ARG A 60 -1.99 -1.11 -9.77
C ARG A 60 -2.70 -1.06 -8.43
N LEU A 61 -1.95 -0.72 -7.40
CA LEU A 61 -2.43 -0.65 -6.03
C LEU A 61 -1.91 0.61 -5.35
N ARG A 62 -2.82 1.37 -4.75
CA ARG A 62 -2.49 2.48 -3.84
C ARG A 62 -2.99 2.15 -2.44
N LEU A 63 -2.11 2.28 -1.46
CA LEU A 63 -2.41 2.02 -0.05
C LEU A 63 -2.06 3.27 0.77
N GLY A 64 -3.02 3.75 1.55
CA GLY A 64 -2.80 4.80 2.55
C GLY A 64 -3.57 4.47 3.82
N TYR A 65 -3.82 5.45 4.69
CA TYR A 65 -4.73 5.25 5.82
C TYR A 65 -6.07 4.67 5.31
N PRO A 66 -6.62 3.60 5.92
CA PRO A 66 -6.28 2.98 7.22
C PRO A 66 -5.29 1.80 7.15
N CYS A 67 -4.66 1.56 5.99
CA CYS A 67 -3.70 0.47 5.83
C CYS A 67 -2.42 0.69 6.62
N GLN A 68 -1.80 -0.41 7.05
CA GLN A 68 -0.55 -0.46 7.80
C GLN A 68 0.45 -1.42 7.14
N PHE A 69 1.72 -1.40 7.58
CA PHE A 69 2.83 -2.14 6.96
C PHE A 69 2.63 -3.66 6.83
N ASP A 70 1.90 -4.27 7.75
CA ASP A 70 1.56 -5.70 7.72
C ASP A 70 0.76 -6.09 6.46
N ILE A 71 0.05 -5.14 5.84
CA ILE A 71 -0.66 -5.40 4.59
C ILE A 71 0.30 -5.72 3.44
N LEU A 72 1.55 -5.26 3.48
CA LEU A 72 2.52 -5.51 2.41
C LEU A 72 2.88 -7.00 2.30
N GLN A 73 2.81 -7.75 3.39
CA GLN A 73 2.96 -9.22 3.36
C GLN A 73 1.81 -9.88 2.58
N ILE A 74 0.60 -9.31 2.66
CA ILE A 74 -0.54 -9.77 1.87
C ILE A 74 -0.33 -9.41 0.40
N VAL A 75 0.16 -8.20 0.12
CA VAL A 75 0.46 -7.75 -1.25
C VAL A 75 1.51 -8.66 -1.88
N GLU A 76 2.62 -8.93 -1.20
CA GLU A 76 3.67 -9.83 -1.68
C GLU A 76 3.12 -11.22 -1.98
N LYS A 77 2.31 -11.77 -1.08
CA LYS A 77 1.80 -13.14 -1.21
C LYS A 77 0.71 -13.32 -2.27
N HIS A 78 -0.11 -12.29 -2.51
CA HIS A 78 -1.34 -12.43 -3.30
C HIS A 78 -1.40 -11.57 -4.56
N CYS A 79 -0.52 -10.58 -4.72
CA CYS A 79 -0.55 -9.63 -5.84
C CYS A 79 0.64 -9.85 -6.80
N ASP A 80 0.79 -11.05 -7.33
CA ASP A 80 1.90 -11.48 -8.19
C ASP A 80 1.99 -10.72 -9.53
N ASN A 81 0.86 -10.19 -10.01
CA ASN A 81 0.79 -9.44 -11.27
C ASN A 81 0.92 -7.92 -11.13
N LEU A 82 1.24 -7.45 -9.92
CA LEU A 82 1.29 -6.03 -9.61
C LEU A 82 2.47 -5.35 -10.31
N ILE A 83 2.14 -4.32 -11.10
CA ILE A 83 3.11 -3.52 -11.88
C ILE A 83 3.45 -2.22 -11.14
N ARG A 84 2.47 -1.65 -10.44
CA ARG A 84 2.60 -0.37 -9.76
C ARG A 84 2.07 -0.45 -8.34
N LEU A 85 2.93 -0.12 -7.38
CA LEU A 85 2.59 -0.03 -5.97
C LEU A 85 2.92 1.37 -5.45
N GLU A 86 1.92 2.03 -4.87
CA GLU A 86 2.10 3.29 -4.15
C GLU A 86 1.64 3.12 -2.71
N VAL A 87 2.50 3.47 -1.77
CA VAL A 87 2.27 3.29 -0.34
C VAL A 87 2.49 4.61 0.38
N ASN A 88 1.56 4.98 1.26
CA ASN A 88 1.67 6.15 2.13
C ASN A 88 1.10 5.81 3.51
N PHE A 89 1.93 5.19 4.36
CA PHE A 89 1.54 4.80 5.72
C PHE A 89 1.97 5.86 6.73
N TYR A 90 1.08 6.16 7.69
CA TYR A 90 1.39 7.07 8.78
C TYR A 90 2.11 6.41 9.96
N ASP A 91 2.05 5.07 10.06
CA ASP A 91 2.77 4.30 11.08
C ASP A 91 4.28 4.27 10.76
N ARG A 92 5.15 4.32 11.77
CA ARG A 92 6.61 4.43 11.60
C ARG A 92 7.27 3.08 11.81
N LYS A 93 7.27 2.23 10.79
CA LYS A 93 7.97 0.94 10.83
C LYS A 93 9.09 0.90 9.80
N ASP A 94 10.30 1.18 10.27
CA ASP A 94 11.54 1.11 9.49
C ASP A 94 12.04 -0.34 9.42
N CYS A 95 11.28 -1.25 8.79
CA CYS A 95 11.67 -2.65 8.72
C CYS A 95 11.61 -3.21 7.31
N VAL A 96 12.78 -3.65 6.85
CA VAL A 96 13.05 -4.24 5.52
C VAL A 96 12.15 -5.43 5.22
N LYS A 97 11.73 -6.18 6.25
CA LYS A 97 10.84 -7.36 6.13
C LYS A 97 9.45 -7.05 5.57
N TYR A 98 9.07 -5.78 5.46
CA TYR A 98 7.79 -5.37 4.89
C TYR A 98 7.90 -4.91 3.44
N PHE A 99 9.11 -4.85 2.86
CA PHE A 99 9.28 -4.48 1.46
C PHE A 99 8.84 -5.65 0.58
N PRO A 100 7.85 -5.46 -0.29
CA PRO A 100 7.25 -6.57 -1.02
C PRO A 100 8.15 -7.02 -2.18
N ARG A 101 8.40 -8.32 -2.25
CA ARG A 101 9.15 -8.98 -3.33
C ARG A 101 8.20 -9.39 -4.45
N ILE A 102 7.87 -8.46 -5.33
CA ILE A 102 6.93 -8.70 -6.44
C ILE A 102 7.67 -8.65 -7.76
N GLU A 103 7.91 -9.81 -8.38
CA GLU A 103 8.76 -9.96 -9.57
C GLU A 103 8.35 -9.10 -10.78
N LYS A 104 7.09 -8.70 -10.90
CA LYS A 104 6.59 -7.91 -12.04
C LYS A 104 6.49 -6.41 -11.75
N LEU A 105 6.94 -5.98 -10.57
CA LEU A 105 6.81 -4.59 -10.14
C LEU A 105 7.76 -3.71 -10.93
N LYS A 106 7.21 -2.72 -11.66
CA LYS A 106 7.96 -1.74 -12.45
C LYS A 106 8.07 -0.39 -11.75
N TYR A 107 7.07 -0.05 -10.94
CA TYR A 107 6.99 1.22 -10.24
C TYR A 107 6.72 0.99 -8.76
N TYR A 108 7.57 1.56 -7.92
CA TYR A 108 7.39 1.60 -6.48
C TYR A 108 7.43 3.02 -5.94
N GLN A 109 6.41 3.41 -5.18
CA GLN A 109 6.42 4.64 -4.41
C GLN A 109 6.18 4.35 -2.94
N MET A 110 6.99 4.96 -2.09
CA MET A 110 6.84 4.94 -0.64
C MET A 110 6.90 6.37 -0.11
N GLY A 111 5.79 6.82 0.47
CA GLY A 111 5.66 8.12 1.13
C GLY A 111 5.69 8.02 2.65
N ALA A 112 5.81 9.18 3.28
CA ALA A 112 5.87 9.34 4.74
C ALA A 112 7.03 8.58 5.42
N LEU A 113 8.14 8.40 4.70
CA LEU A 113 9.34 7.81 5.26
C LEU A 113 10.10 8.82 6.14
N ARG A 114 10.58 8.36 7.31
CA ARG A 114 11.58 9.09 8.10
C ARG A 114 12.98 8.82 7.56
N PHE A 115 13.28 7.55 7.31
CA PHE A 115 14.52 7.06 6.69
C PHE A 115 14.16 5.94 5.72
N PHE A 116 14.99 5.75 4.69
CA PHE A 116 14.84 4.60 3.80
C PHE A 116 15.93 3.58 4.14
N PRO A 117 15.57 2.36 4.58
CA PRO A 117 16.55 1.36 4.95
C PRO A 117 17.31 0.90 3.70
N ARG A 118 18.65 0.88 3.77
CA ARG A 118 19.51 0.57 2.63
C ARG A 118 19.22 -0.84 2.08
N GLU A 119 18.93 -1.78 2.97
CA GLU A 119 18.66 -3.17 2.65
C GLU A 119 17.34 -3.33 1.89
N ALA A 120 16.43 -2.35 1.93
CA ALA A 120 15.23 -2.39 1.10
C ALA A 120 15.57 -2.39 -0.40
N LEU A 121 16.66 -1.74 -0.81
CA LEU A 121 17.12 -1.78 -2.20
C LEU A 121 17.57 -3.20 -2.62
N GLN A 122 17.98 -4.04 -1.67
CA GLN A 122 18.37 -5.43 -1.95
C GLN A 122 17.17 -6.36 -2.07
N VAL A 123 16.01 -5.96 -1.53
CA VAL A 123 14.78 -6.74 -1.50
C VAL A 123 13.86 -6.40 -2.67
N LEU A 124 13.89 -5.15 -3.13
CA LEU A 124 13.12 -4.72 -4.28
C LEU A 124 13.56 -5.46 -5.56
N PRO A 125 12.63 -5.76 -6.48
CA PRO A 125 12.89 -6.60 -7.66
C PRO A 125 13.73 -5.84 -8.69
N SER A 126 15.05 -5.97 -8.60
CA SER A 126 16.01 -5.21 -9.40
C SER A 126 15.89 -5.43 -10.91
N GLU A 127 15.41 -6.60 -11.35
CA GLU A 127 15.28 -6.94 -12.77
C GLU A 127 14.07 -6.28 -13.44
N SER A 128 12.99 -6.04 -12.68
CA SER A 128 11.73 -5.50 -13.24
C SER A 128 11.50 -4.03 -12.92
N LEU A 129 12.08 -3.53 -11.83
CA LEU A 129 11.81 -2.21 -11.28
C LEU A 129 12.51 -1.12 -12.10
N THR A 130 11.72 -0.23 -12.69
CA THR A 130 12.22 0.88 -13.52
C THR A 130 12.16 2.23 -12.81
N GLU A 131 11.26 2.39 -11.83
CA GLU A 131 11.01 3.65 -11.14
C GLU A 131 10.84 3.44 -9.63
N ILE A 132 11.59 4.21 -8.84
CA ILE A 132 11.45 4.28 -7.38
C ILE A 132 11.24 5.73 -6.97
N HIS A 133 10.14 6.01 -6.29
CA HIS A 133 9.81 7.33 -5.75
C HIS A 133 9.72 7.27 -4.24
N LEU A 134 10.62 7.99 -3.56
CA LEU A 134 10.66 8.04 -2.11
C LEU A 134 10.30 9.44 -1.64
N TRP A 135 9.26 9.54 -0.84
CA TRP A 135 8.80 10.81 -0.28
C TRP A 135 8.91 10.77 1.24
N THR A 136 9.36 11.87 1.81
CA THR A 136 9.35 12.04 3.27
C THR A 136 8.22 12.98 3.68
N TYR A 137 7.76 12.79 4.90
CA TYR A 137 7.07 13.83 5.64
C TYR A 137 7.94 14.12 6.85
N THR A 138 8.67 15.24 6.83
CA THR A 138 9.17 15.81 8.08
C THR A 138 8.20 16.91 8.47
N THR A 139 7.35 16.64 9.45
CA THR A 139 6.70 17.72 10.21
C THR A 139 7.70 18.13 11.28
N ASP A 140 8.13 19.38 11.28
CA ASP A 140 8.74 19.95 12.47
C ASP A 140 7.69 20.01 13.61
N THR A 141 8.12 20.38 14.82
CA THR A 141 7.25 20.56 15.98
C THR A 141 6.15 21.61 15.78
N LEU A 142 6.15 22.33 14.65
CA LEU A 142 5.23 23.39 14.28
C LEU A 142 4.27 23.01 13.13
N GLY A 143 4.35 21.77 12.61
CA GLY A 143 3.42 21.25 11.60
C GLY A 143 3.74 21.65 10.16
N TYR A 144 4.92 22.18 9.88
CA TYR A 144 5.34 22.48 8.50
C TYR A 144 5.99 21.24 7.85
N ALA A 145 5.53 20.89 6.65
CA ALA A 145 6.10 19.83 5.85
C ALA A 145 7.43 20.30 5.23
N LEU A 146 8.54 20.03 5.91
CA LEU A 146 9.88 20.19 5.33
C LEU A 146 10.14 18.97 4.43
N GLY A 147 10.17 19.19 3.12
CA GLY A 147 10.52 18.16 2.14
C GLY A 147 12.01 17.88 2.17
N SER A 148 12.46 16.96 3.01
CA SER A 148 13.85 16.46 2.98
C SER A 148 13.86 15.13 2.23
N LEU A 149 14.66 14.93 1.18
CA LEU A 149 14.76 13.61 0.55
C LEU A 149 15.19 12.55 1.59
N PRO A 150 14.68 11.30 1.53
CA PRO A 150 15.02 10.30 2.51
C PRO A 150 16.52 10.03 2.44
N ARG A 151 17.22 10.28 3.55
CA ARG A 151 18.63 9.90 3.67
C ARG A 151 18.70 8.38 3.63
N ILE A 152 19.50 7.84 2.71
CA ILE A 152 19.88 6.43 2.72
C ILE A 152 20.74 6.25 3.98
N ALA A 153 20.24 5.48 4.94
CA ALA A 153 20.99 5.24 6.17
C ALA A 153 22.29 4.48 5.82
N SER A 154 23.44 5.07 6.14
CA SER A 154 24.71 4.34 6.21
C SER A 154 24.70 3.55 7.51
N THR A 155 24.41 2.25 7.45
CA THR A 155 24.69 1.34 8.55
C THR A 155 26.20 1.07 8.53
N THR A 156 26.94 1.74 9.40
CA THR A 156 28.35 1.46 9.67
C THR A 156 28.54 -0.03 9.99
N PHE A 157 29.62 -0.59 9.46
CA PHE A 157 30.03 -1.99 9.49
C PHE A 157 30.09 -2.59 10.91
#